data_AF-A0A838PMG6-F1
#
_entry.id   AF-A0A838PMG6-F1
#
_cell.length_a   1.000
_cell.length_b   1.000
_cell.length_c   1.000
_cell.angle_alpha   90.00
_cell.angle_beta   90.00
_cell.angle_gamma   90.00
#
_symmetry.space_group_name_H-M   'P 1'
#
loop_
_entity.id
_entity.type
_entity.pdbx_description
1 polymer ?
#
loop_
_entity_poly.entity_id
_entity_poly.type
_entity_poly.pdbx_seq_one_letter_code
_entity_poly.pdbx_strand_id
1 'polypeptide(L)'
;MSAAEDPFKVGERQFNAGSFIIKAEGNPADLRKQLESAVTELGLTARAVDKLPEVKSHVLRVPRIAILHTWTNTQNEGWYRIEFDRLQVPYSYISDQVVRSTSNLREKYDVIIFPPLGGSAPTIVNGIPMRGEPIPWKQSDLTPNLGASPDQTDDMRGGMGLAGVVNLQKFVHEGGLFIVVGNNARIPVDYGLTSGVAIQEPRQLQARGSIFNAHFSDRRSPIAYGYDETLPTYFNQAPLFQVSAQTGAGGGGGGEGGPATAGQRPSGRGSVTDPDIIQAMPQASPAPARAPARPGEDQITEEQRRALGAFFTPPALRPRVVLRFAPNEKNLLISGMLAGGAELTNAPAVIDVPTGRGHVVMFANHPMWRHQTQGSFFLLFNAALNFDSLDTERAEQPRRRTGPAMKKKTSSNCEMKVHFSTGHFACFFEKFPINTIHEITQSDTKSC
;
A
#
# COMPACT_ATOMS: atom_id res chain seq x y z
N MET A 1 4.14 -4.60 22.29
CA MET A 1 4.95 -5.33 21.29
C MET A 1 5.54 -4.35 20.28
N SER A 2 6.66 -4.69 19.65
CA SER A 2 7.30 -3.87 18.60
C SER A 2 7.72 -4.75 17.42
N ALA A 3 7.89 -4.17 16.23
CA ALA A 3 8.46 -4.83 15.07
C ALA A 3 9.89 -4.35 14.85
N ALA A 4 10.80 -5.27 14.53
CA ALA A 4 12.15 -4.92 14.10
C ALA A 4 12.12 -4.28 12.71
N GLU A 5 12.81 -3.16 12.52
CA GLU A 5 12.94 -2.50 11.22
C GLU A 5 14.02 -3.15 10.35
N ASP A 6 15.05 -3.71 10.98
CA ASP A 6 16.19 -4.36 10.33
C ASP A 6 16.26 -5.86 10.69
N PRO A 7 16.85 -6.71 9.83
CA PRO A 7 17.18 -8.08 10.21
C PRO A 7 18.25 -8.08 11.32
N PHE A 8 18.18 -9.06 12.21
CA PHE A 8 19.12 -9.19 13.33
C PHE A 8 19.43 -10.65 13.63
N LYS A 9 20.48 -10.89 14.41
CA LYS A 9 20.90 -12.23 14.83
C LYS A 9 20.89 -12.35 16.34
N VAL A 10 20.44 -13.51 16.85
CA VAL A 10 20.59 -13.86 18.27
C VAL A 10 21.14 -15.27 18.39
N GLY A 11 22.38 -15.36 18.91
CA GLY A 11 23.20 -16.57 18.78
C GLY A 11 23.41 -16.90 17.31
N GLU A 12 23.12 -18.14 16.91
CA GLU A 12 23.25 -18.61 15.52
C GLU A 12 22.01 -18.36 14.65
N ARG A 13 20.87 -17.95 15.24
CA ARG A 13 19.61 -17.76 14.48
C ARG A 13 19.53 -16.35 13.92
N GLN A 14 19.13 -16.26 12.66
CA GLN A 14 18.81 -15.02 11.98
C GLN A 14 17.29 -14.76 12.01
N PHE A 15 16.92 -13.51 12.23
CA PHE A 15 15.55 -13.01 12.22
C PHE A 15 15.41 -11.94 11.14
N ASN A 16 14.27 -11.93 10.45
CA ASN A 16 14.00 -10.99 9.36
C ASN A 16 13.46 -9.65 9.89
N ALA A 17 13.52 -8.61 9.06
CA ALA A 17 12.78 -7.38 9.30
C ALA A 17 11.27 -7.70 9.44
N GLY A 18 10.61 -7.04 10.39
CA GLY A 18 9.24 -7.30 10.81
C GLY A 18 9.08 -8.34 11.90
N SER A 19 10.14 -9.01 12.36
CA SER A 19 10.05 -9.92 13.50
C SER A 19 9.54 -9.19 14.75
N PHE A 20 8.59 -9.81 15.45
CA PHE A 20 7.99 -9.24 16.64
C PHE A 20 8.88 -9.40 17.86
N ILE A 21 9.07 -8.30 18.57
CA ILE A 21 9.80 -8.21 19.83
C ILE A 21 8.79 -7.94 20.94
N ILE A 22 8.69 -8.89 21.87
CA ILE A 22 7.78 -8.82 23.01
C ILE A 22 8.62 -8.77 24.27
N LYS A 23 8.55 -7.64 24.99
CA LYS A 23 9.27 -7.42 26.25
C LYS A 23 8.50 -8.10 27.39
N ALA A 24 9.20 -8.73 28.33
CA ALA A 24 8.58 -9.19 29.56
C ALA A 24 8.12 -8.01 30.44
N GLU A 25 8.93 -6.95 30.49
CA GLU A 25 8.60 -5.72 31.20
C GLU A 25 7.34 -5.06 30.63
N GLY A 26 6.41 -4.67 31.51
CA GLY A 26 5.14 -4.05 31.15
C GLY A 26 4.07 -5.00 30.60
N ASN A 27 4.33 -6.31 30.58
CA ASN A 27 3.35 -7.33 30.22
C ASN A 27 2.95 -8.21 31.42
N PRO A 28 1.83 -8.94 31.33
CA PRO A 28 1.36 -9.82 32.40
C PRO A 28 2.41 -10.85 32.85
N ALA A 29 2.39 -11.23 34.13
CA ALA A 29 3.34 -12.20 34.69
C ALA A 29 3.25 -13.60 34.04
N ASP A 30 2.09 -13.94 33.50
CA ASP A 30 1.81 -15.17 32.76
C ASP A 30 2.05 -15.06 31.25
N LEU A 31 2.70 -13.98 30.78
CA LEU A 31 3.01 -13.73 29.37
C LEU A 31 3.59 -14.97 28.68
N ARG A 32 4.53 -15.65 29.34
CA ARG A 32 5.17 -16.85 28.77
C ARG A 32 4.14 -17.93 28.42
N LYS A 33 3.20 -18.21 29.33
CA LYS A 33 2.15 -19.21 29.13
C LYS A 33 1.18 -18.79 28.02
N GLN A 34 0.82 -17.51 27.97
CA GLN A 34 -0.04 -16.97 26.92
C GLN A 34 0.63 -17.07 25.54
N LEU A 35 1.92 -16.72 25.45
CA LEU A 35 2.70 -16.86 24.23
C LEU A 35 2.84 -18.33 23.85
N GLU A 36 3.21 -19.23 24.76
CA GLU A 36 3.31 -20.67 24.48
C GLU A 36 1.99 -21.22 23.90
N SER A 37 0.84 -20.87 24.46
CA SER A 37 -0.47 -21.25 23.92
C SER A 37 -0.68 -20.72 22.49
N ALA A 38 -0.46 -19.43 22.27
CA ALA A 38 -0.68 -18.79 20.98
C ALA A 38 0.30 -19.30 19.90
N VAL A 39 1.56 -19.55 20.26
CA VAL A 39 2.60 -20.12 19.39
C VAL A 39 2.17 -21.48 18.89
N THR A 40 1.74 -22.35 19.80
CA THR A 40 1.34 -23.73 19.47
C THR A 40 0.07 -23.75 18.65
N GLU A 41 -0.95 -22.99 19.02
CA GLU A 41 -2.23 -22.95 18.31
C GLU A 41 -2.08 -22.40 16.88
N LEU A 42 -1.27 -21.34 16.69
CA LEU A 42 -1.09 -20.68 15.40
C LEU A 42 0.07 -21.26 14.58
N GLY A 43 0.78 -22.27 15.09
CA GLY A 43 1.95 -22.86 14.43
C GLY A 43 3.10 -21.87 14.23
N LEU A 44 3.23 -20.87 15.10
CA LEU A 44 4.32 -19.90 15.05
C LEU A 44 5.55 -20.46 15.77
N THR A 45 6.70 -19.80 15.66
CA THR A 45 7.92 -20.17 16.40
C THR A 45 8.32 -19.06 17.34
N ALA A 46 8.27 -19.25 18.66
CA ALA A 46 8.75 -18.30 19.68
C ALA A 46 10.16 -18.67 20.21
N ARG A 47 11.09 -17.70 20.37
CA ARG A 47 12.41 -17.94 21.00
C ARG A 47 12.76 -16.99 22.13
N ALA A 48 12.84 -17.50 23.37
CA ALA A 48 13.30 -16.78 24.56
C ALA A 48 14.79 -16.38 24.46
N VAL A 49 15.15 -15.16 24.85
CA VAL A 49 16.52 -14.60 24.81
C VAL A 49 16.83 -13.71 26.00
N ASP A 50 18.05 -13.81 26.52
CA ASP A 50 18.39 -13.26 27.83
C ASP A 50 18.62 -11.73 27.81
N LYS A 51 18.81 -11.18 26.61
CA LYS A 51 19.02 -9.76 26.37
C LYS A 51 18.19 -9.32 25.18
N LEU A 52 17.51 -8.17 25.32
CA LEU A 52 16.81 -7.56 24.20
C LEU A 52 17.81 -7.22 23.07
N PRO A 53 17.47 -7.52 21.81
CA PRO A 53 18.34 -7.25 20.68
C PRO A 53 18.48 -5.72 20.49
N GLU A 54 19.69 -5.28 20.19
CA GLU A 54 19.98 -3.88 19.83
C GLU A 54 19.67 -3.68 18.34
N VAL A 55 18.37 -3.69 18.01
CA VAL A 55 17.86 -3.48 16.65
C VAL A 55 16.85 -2.33 16.65
N LYS A 56 16.89 -1.52 15.59
CA LYS A 56 15.91 -0.48 15.38
C LYS A 56 14.51 -1.10 15.29
N SER A 57 13.55 -0.50 15.97
CA SER A 57 12.19 -1.03 16.05
C SER A 57 11.18 0.07 16.34
N HIS A 58 9.95 -0.16 15.90
CA HIS A 58 8.79 0.69 16.19
C HIS A 58 7.70 -0.10 16.91
N VAL A 59 6.88 0.61 17.67
CA VAL A 59 5.78 0.01 18.44
C VAL A 59 4.67 -0.41 17.49
N LEU A 60 4.14 -1.61 17.68
CA LEU A 60 2.93 -2.07 17.00
C LEU A 60 1.71 -1.87 17.89
N ARG A 61 0.60 -1.48 17.28
CA ARG A 61 -0.72 -1.34 17.91
C ARG A 61 -1.73 -2.22 17.20
N VAL A 62 -2.74 -2.68 17.93
CA VAL A 62 -3.87 -3.40 17.32
C VAL A 62 -4.78 -2.34 16.66
N PRO A 63 -4.89 -2.31 15.32
CA PRO A 63 -5.67 -1.28 14.63
C PRO A 63 -7.18 -1.56 14.73
N ARG A 64 -7.99 -0.50 14.79
CA ARG A 64 -9.45 -0.58 14.57
C ARG A 64 -9.72 -0.50 13.07
N ILE A 65 -10.01 -1.64 12.46
CA ILE A 65 -10.17 -1.77 11.02
C ILE A 65 -11.64 -1.63 10.63
N ALA A 66 -11.91 -0.86 9.58
CA ALA A 66 -13.20 -0.85 8.90
C ALA A 66 -13.06 -1.37 7.46
N ILE A 67 -13.98 -2.24 7.04
CA ILE A 67 -14.17 -2.64 5.64
C ILE A 67 -15.34 -1.82 5.10
N LEU A 68 -15.04 -0.95 4.13
CA LEU A 68 -15.98 -0.08 3.45
C LEU A 68 -16.64 -0.81 2.28
N HIS A 69 -17.96 -0.78 2.22
CA HIS A 69 -18.76 -1.29 1.11
C HIS A 69 -19.62 -0.19 0.47
N THR A 70 -20.15 -0.48 -0.72
CA THR A 70 -21.16 0.36 -1.38
C THR A 70 -22.35 -0.51 -1.74
N TRP A 71 -23.52 0.10 -1.82
CA TRP A 71 -24.73 -0.61 -2.26
C TRP A 71 -24.74 -0.97 -3.76
N THR A 72 -23.76 -0.52 -4.54
CA THR A 72 -23.65 -0.85 -5.98
C THR A 72 -23.10 -2.26 -6.23
N ASN A 73 -22.26 -2.77 -5.32
CA ASN A 73 -21.72 -4.12 -5.38
C ASN A 73 -21.29 -4.51 -3.97
N THR A 74 -21.88 -5.60 -3.46
CA THR A 74 -21.53 -6.16 -2.15
C THR A 74 -20.87 -7.54 -2.23
N GLN A 75 -20.35 -7.90 -3.41
CA GLN A 75 -19.74 -9.21 -3.63
C GLN A 75 -18.23 -9.16 -3.40
N ASN A 76 -17.57 -8.10 -3.87
CA ASN A 76 -16.12 -8.06 -3.93
C ASN A 76 -15.48 -7.88 -2.54
N GLU A 77 -16.07 -7.03 -1.69
CA GLU A 77 -15.69 -6.90 -0.29
C GLU A 77 -16.08 -8.12 0.54
N GLY A 78 -17.06 -8.91 0.09
CA GLY A 78 -17.39 -10.22 0.66
C GLY A 78 -16.18 -11.15 0.77
N TRP A 79 -15.28 -11.13 -0.22
CA TRP A 79 -14.04 -11.91 -0.15
C TRP A 79 -13.09 -11.45 0.95
N TYR A 80 -13.06 -10.15 1.24
CA TYR A 80 -12.25 -9.60 2.34
C TYR A 80 -12.86 -10.01 3.67
N ARG A 81 -14.18 -9.89 3.82
CA ARG A 81 -14.89 -10.31 5.03
C ARG A 81 -14.65 -11.78 5.35
N ILE A 82 -14.78 -12.67 4.36
CA ILE A 82 -14.55 -14.11 4.55
C ILE A 82 -13.15 -14.37 5.11
N GLU A 83 -12.11 -13.71 4.60
CA GLU A 83 -10.76 -13.90 5.13
C GLU A 83 -10.58 -13.30 6.52
N PHE A 84 -11.18 -12.14 6.80
CA PHE A 84 -11.14 -11.55 8.13
C PHE A 84 -11.88 -12.42 9.16
N ASP A 85 -13.05 -12.95 8.82
CA ASP A 85 -13.82 -13.87 9.65
C ASP A 85 -13.04 -15.17 9.89
N ARG A 86 -12.48 -15.77 8.83
CA ARG A 86 -11.69 -17.01 8.90
C ARG A 86 -10.41 -16.85 9.72
N LEU A 87 -9.73 -15.71 9.60
CA LEU A 87 -8.53 -15.39 10.36
C LEU A 87 -8.83 -14.78 11.74
N GLN A 88 -10.12 -14.64 12.08
CA GLN A 88 -10.59 -14.05 13.34
C GLN A 88 -10.03 -12.64 13.61
N VAL A 89 -9.81 -11.88 12.53
CA VAL A 89 -9.36 -10.49 12.61
C VAL A 89 -10.59 -9.60 12.78
N PRO A 90 -10.72 -8.85 13.88
CA PRO A 90 -11.90 -8.02 14.11
C PRO A 90 -11.94 -6.86 13.11
N TYR A 91 -13.12 -6.60 12.56
CA TYR A 91 -13.39 -5.44 11.70
C TYR A 91 -14.79 -4.89 11.95
N SER A 92 -14.96 -3.60 11.66
CA SER A 92 -16.27 -2.99 11.48
C SER A 92 -16.65 -3.03 10.00
N TYR A 93 -17.90 -3.37 9.71
CA TYR A 93 -18.44 -3.31 8.36
C TYR A 93 -19.24 -2.03 8.20
N ILE A 94 -18.86 -1.15 7.27
CA ILE A 94 -19.48 0.18 7.11
C ILE A 94 -19.84 0.46 5.65
N SER A 95 -20.97 1.10 5.41
CA SER A 95 -21.36 1.59 4.08
C SER A 95 -20.76 2.96 3.77
N ASP A 96 -20.72 3.27 2.48
CA ASP A 96 -20.44 4.60 1.94
C ASP A 96 -21.38 5.70 2.50
N GLN A 97 -22.61 5.35 2.85
CA GLN A 97 -23.56 6.23 3.55
C GLN A 97 -23.10 6.58 4.97
N VAL A 98 -22.47 5.63 5.70
CA VAL A 98 -21.85 5.89 7.01
C VAL A 98 -20.65 6.82 6.86
N VAL A 99 -19.84 6.64 5.81
CA VAL A 99 -18.72 7.53 5.51
C VAL A 99 -19.20 8.95 5.21
N ARG A 100 -20.34 9.10 4.51
CA ARG A 100 -20.98 10.40 4.28
C ARG A 100 -21.41 11.09 5.56
N SER A 101 -22.06 10.35 6.48
CA SER A 101 -22.68 10.92 7.68
C SER A 101 -21.73 11.05 8.87
N THR A 102 -20.58 10.38 8.85
CA THR A 102 -19.60 10.40 9.95
C THR A 102 -18.48 11.39 9.65
N SER A 103 -18.54 12.57 10.26
CA SER A 103 -17.55 13.65 10.08
C SER A 103 -16.19 13.39 10.74
N ASN A 104 -16.13 12.47 11.70
CA ASN A 104 -14.91 12.11 12.43
C ASN A 104 -14.70 10.59 12.42
N LEU A 105 -14.27 10.07 11.28
CA LEU A 105 -13.98 8.64 11.13
C LEU A 105 -12.81 8.18 12.01
N ARG A 106 -11.84 9.06 12.28
CA ARG A 106 -10.62 8.73 13.04
C ARG A 106 -10.89 8.38 14.50
N GLU A 107 -11.99 8.89 15.05
CA GLU A 107 -12.46 8.55 16.39
C GLU A 107 -12.82 7.08 16.53
N LYS A 108 -13.30 6.44 15.45
CA LYS A 108 -13.74 5.03 15.46
C LYS A 108 -12.74 4.09 14.82
N TYR A 109 -12.02 4.56 13.81
CA TYR A 109 -11.18 3.73 12.96
C TYR A 109 -9.75 4.25 12.90
N ASP A 110 -8.81 3.33 12.75
CA ASP A 110 -7.40 3.61 12.47
C ASP A 110 -7.08 3.29 11.00
N VAL A 111 -7.75 2.26 10.46
CA VAL A 111 -7.57 1.77 9.09
C VAL A 111 -8.94 1.63 8.42
N ILE A 112 -9.09 2.19 7.22
CA ILE A 112 -10.26 1.96 6.37
C ILE A 112 -9.78 1.27 5.09
N ILE A 113 -10.32 0.08 4.83
CA ILE A 113 -10.07 -0.69 3.61
C ILE A 113 -11.26 -0.50 2.69
N PHE A 114 -11.00 -0.15 1.43
CA PHE A 114 -12.00 -0.04 0.39
C PHE A 114 -11.74 -1.06 -0.74
N PRO A 115 -12.34 -2.27 -0.64
CA PRO A 115 -12.19 -3.37 -1.59
C PRO A 115 -12.68 -3.03 -3.01
N PRO A 116 -12.20 -3.74 -4.05
CA PRO A 116 -12.29 -3.27 -5.43
C PRO A 116 -13.72 -3.20 -5.94
N LEU A 117 -14.07 -2.08 -6.58
CA LEU A 117 -15.32 -1.89 -7.33
C LEU A 117 -15.04 -1.60 -8.80
N GLY A 118 -16.07 -1.75 -9.63
CA GLY A 118 -16.06 -1.31 -11.04
C GLY A 118 -16.65 0.09 -11.20
N GLY A 119 -16.40 0.73 -12.35
CA GLY A 119 -16.95 2.04 -12.69
C GLY A 119 -15.99 3.20 -12.44
N SER A 120 -16.36 4.41 -12.85
CA SER A 120 -15.51 5.60 -12.66
C SER A 120 -15.56 6.12 -11.22
N ALA A 121 -14.59 6.95 -10.81
CA ALA A 121 -14.60 7.55 -9.49
C ALA A 121 -15.91 8.32 -9.18
N PRO A 122 -16.48 9.11 -10.11
CA PRO A 122 -17.80 9.71 -9.92
C PRO A 122 -18.94 8.72 -9.72
N THR A 123 -18.93 7.59 -10.44
CA THR A 123 -19.97 6.55 -10.24
C THR A 123 -19.85 5.89 -8.88
N ILE A 124 -18.62 5.59 -8.43
CA ILE A 124 -18.40 4.97 -7.11
C ILE A 124 -18.77 5.95 -5.99
N VAL A 125 -18.40 7.22 -6.10
CA VAL A 125 -18.68 8.23 -5.07
C VAL A 125 -20.16 8.59 -4.98
N ASN A 126 -20.86 8.70 -6.12
CA ASN A 126 -22.28 9.04 -6.13
C ASN A 126 -23.20 7.82 -5.93
N GLY A 127 -22.67 6.61 -6.11
CA GLY A 127 -23.37 5.34 -5.97
C GLY A 127 -24.60 5.22 -6.90
N ILE A 128 -25.69 4.62 -6.41
CA ILE A 128 -26.88 4.36 -7.23
C ILE A 128 -27.65 5.68 -7.42
N PRO A 129 -28.07 6.05 -8.65
CA PRO A 129 -28.81 7.30 -8.88
C PRO A 129 -30.11 7.42 -8.05
N MET A 130 -30.32 8.61 -7.45
CA MET A 130 -31.52 8.95 -6.67
C MET A 130 -32.72 9.28 -7.57
N ARG A 131 -33.20 8.31 -8.35
CA ARG A 131 -34.39 8.44 -9.21
C ARG A 131 -35.43 7.37 -8.84
N GLY A 132 -36.71 7.72 -8.85
CA GLY A 132 -37.81 6.82 -8.47
C GLY A 132 -38.00 6.69 -6.96
N GLU A 133 -38.59 5.57 -6.53
CA GLU A 133 -38.85 5.26 -5.12
C GLU A 133 -37.62 4.68 -4.38
N PRO A 134 -37.51 4.85 -3.05
CA PRO A 134 -36.48 4.22 -2.23
C PRO A 134 -36.36 2.71 -2.43
N ILE A 135 -35.13 2.19 -2.40
CA ILE A 135 -34.87 0.76 -2.52
C ILE A 135 -34.34 0.24 -1.18
N PRO A 136 -35.22 -0.23 -0.27
CA PRO A 136 -34.82 -0.68 1.04
C PRO A 136 -34.02 -1.98 0.99
N TRP A 137 -32.95 -2.05 1.80
CA TRP A 137 -32.22 -3.27 2.10
C TRP A 137 -32.31 -3.54 3.60
N LYS A 138 -33.45 -4.10 4.00
CA LYS A 138 -33.74 -4.47 5.39
C LYS A 138 -34.79 -5.56 5.44
N GLN A 139 -35.01 -6.10 6.63
CA GLN A 139 -36.09 -7.05 6.84
C GLN A 139 -37.45 -6.46 6.47
N SER A 140 -38.25 -7.23 5.74
CA SER A 140 -39.67 -6.96 5.48
C SER A 140 -40.43 -8.28 5.41
N ASP A 141 -41.77 -8.22 5.36
CA ASP A 141 -42.61 -9.40 5.18
C ASP A 141 -42.30 -10.14 3.86
N LEU A 142 -41.90 -9.41 2.82
CA LEU A 142 -41.49 -9.97 1.52
C LEU A 142 -40.04 -10.45 1.50
N THR A 143 -39.18 -9.86 2.34
CA THR A 143 -37.73 -10.12 2.36
C THR A 143 -37.24 -10.43 3.79
N PRO A 144 -37.76 -11.49 4.43
CA PRO A 144 -37.43 -11.77 5.84
C PRO A 144 -35.94 -12.07 6.05
N ASN A 145 -35.28 -12.67 5.06
CA ASN A 145 -33.86 -13.05 5.14
C ASN A 145 -32.89 -11.87 5.06
N LEU A 146 -33.34 -10.66 4.69
CA LEU A 146 -32.48 -9.47 4.68
C LEU A 146 -32.18 -8.94 6.09
N GLY A 147 -32.95 -9.34 7.10
CA GLY A 147 -32.69 -8.94 8.50
C GLY A 147 -31.38 -9.47 9.07
N ALA A 148 -30.88 -10.60 8.54
CA ALA A 148 -29.59 -11.17 8.91
C ALA A 148 -28.42 -10.57 8.11
N SER A 149 -28.69 -9.61 7.22
CA SER A 149 -27.64 -8.93 6.46
C SER A 149 -26.72 -8.16 7.42
N PRO A 150 -25.40 -8.16 7.17
CA PRO A 150 -24.44 -7.48 8.04
C PRO A 150 -24.56 -5.95 8.02
N ASP A 151 -25.28 -5.37 7.06
CA ASP A 151 -25.66 -3.96 7.05
C ASP A 151 -27.08 -3.82 6.49
N GLN A 152 -27.78 -2.76 6.88
CA GLN A 152 -29.16 -2.49 6.47
C GLN A 152 -29.37 -1.00 6.20
N THR A 153 -30.26 -0.68 5.27
CA THR A 153 -30.63 0.69 4.95
C THR A 153 -32.07 0.80 4.47
N ASP A 154 -32.70 1.93 4.74
CA ASP A 154 -34.03 2.26 4.22
C ASP A 154 -33.98 2.60 2.72
N ASP A 155 -32.82 3.02 2.22
CA ASP A 155 -32.61 3.32 0.80
C ASP A 155 -31.16 3.06 0.40
N MET A 156 -30.93 2.04 -0.42
CA MET A 156 -29.62 1.73 -1.00
C MET A 156 -29.10 2.81 -1.94
N ARG A 157 -29.96 3.73 -2.37
CA ARG A 157 -29.58 4.74 -3.35
C ARG A 157 -28.65 5.82 -2.79
N GLY A 158 -28.02 6.53 -3.71
CA GLY A 158 -26.94 7.46 -3.45
C GLY A 158 -25.63 6.74 -3.18
N GLY A 159 -24.69 7.47 -2.60
CA GLY A 159 -23.41 6.95 -2.12
C GLY A 159 -22.77 7.93 -1.13
N MET A 160 -21.45 7.82 -0.95
CA MET A 160 -20.73 8.71 -0.01
C MET A 160 -20.81 10.19 -0.38
N GLY A 161 -20.91 10.50 -1.67
CA GLY A 161 -20.85 11.86 -2.21
C GLY A 161 -19.54 12.58 -1.89
N LEU A 162 -19.42 13.84 -2.32
CA LEU A 162 -18.24 14.65 -2.02
C LEU A 162 -18.04 14.88 -0.51
N ALA A 163 -19.12 14.92 0.26
CA ALA A 163 -19.06 15.01 1.71
C ALA A 163 -18.29 13.82 2.33
N GLY A 164 -18.56 12.59 1.87
CA GLY A 164 -17.83 11.42 2.32
C GLY A 164 -16.36 11.42 1.87
N VAL A 165 -16.07 11.92 0.66
CA VAL A 165 -14.70 12.10 0.18
C VAL A 165 -13.92 13.08 1.08
N VAL A 166 -14.54 14.19 1.50
CA VAL A 166 -13.95 15.14 2.46
C VAL A 166 -13.72 14.49 3.83
N ASN A 167 -14.65 13.64 4.30
CA ASN A 167 -14.47 12.92 5.56
C ASN A 167 -13.30 11.91 5.47
N LEU A 168 -13.13 11.22 4.35
CA LEU A 168 -11.99 10.34 4.09
C LEU A 168 -10.68 11.13 4.03
N GLN A 169 -10.67 12.30 3.36
CA GLN A 169 -9.52 13.18 3.34
C GLN A 169 -9.12 13.59 4.76
N LYS A 170 -10.08 14.07 5.56
CA LYS A 170 -9.85 14.44 6.96
C LYS A 170 -9.29 13.26 7.77
N PHE A 171 -9.87 12.07 7.62
CA PHE A 171 -9.40 10.84 8.26
C PHE A 171 -7.92 10.55 7.98
N VAL A 172 -7.50 10.62 6.71
CA VAL A 172 -6.10 10.38 6.33
C VAL A 172 -5.20 11.49 6.89
N HIS A 173 -5.59 12.75 6.74
CA HIS A 173 -4.83 13.89 7.29
C HIS A 173 -4.63 13.81 8.81
N GLU A 174 -5.55 13.18 9.53
CA GLU A 174 -5.48 12.97 10.98
C GLU A 174 -4.62 11.77 11.42
N GLY A 175 -3.98 11.06 10.48
CA GLY A 175 -3.15 9.90 10.77
C GLY A 175 -3.88 8.57 10.64
N GLY A 176 -4.97 8.54 9.88
CA GLY A 176 -5.62 7.31 9.45
C GLY A 176 -4.91 6.70 8.23
N LEU A 177 -5.04 5.38 8.08
CA LEU A 177 -4.60 4.67 6.88
C LEU A 177 -5.80 4.35 6.00
N PHE A 178 -5.80 4.86 4.77
CA PHE A 178 -6.82 4.53 3.78
C PHE A 178 -6.24 3.58 2.73
N ILE A 179 -6.72 2.34 2.72
CA ILE A 179 -6.32 1.31 1.76
C ILE A 179 -7.36 1.26 0.65
N VAL A 180 -6.94 1.46 -0.59
CA VAL A 180 -7.81 1.34 -1.78
C VAL A 180 -7.28 0.25 -2.69
N VAL A 181 -8.19 -0.58 -3.19
CA VAL A 181 -7.84 -1.72 -4.05
C VAL A 181 -8.49 -1.59 -5.41
N GLY A 182 -7.74 -1.94 -6.45
CA GLY A 182 -8.21 -1.93 -7.83
C GLY A 182 -8.65 -0.54 -8.24
N ASN A 183 -9.80 -0.44 -8.89
CA ASN A 183 -10.25 0.81 -9.48
C ASN A 183 -10.62 1.90 -8.45
N ASN A 184 -10.80 1.54 -7.17
CA ASN A 184 -11.02 2.52 -6.10
C ASN A 184 -9.81 3.44 -5.90
N ALA A 185 -8.63 3.05 -6.38
CA ALA A 185 -7.45 3.92 -6.38
C ALA A 185 -7.67 5.21 -7.19
N ARG A 186 -8.66 5.26 -8.10
CA ARG A 186 -9.06 6.49 -8.76
C ARG A 186 -9.63 7.53 -7.80
N ILE A 187 -10.27 7.15 -6.69
CA ILE A 187 -10.86 8.11 -5.76
C ILE A 187 -9.80 9.06 -5.17
N PRO A 188 -8.73 8.57 -4.53
CA PRO A 188 -7.72 9.46 -3.99
C PRO A 188 -6.90 10.20 -5.05
N VAL A 189 -6.85 9.71 -6.30
CA VAL A 189 -6.16 10.36 -7.42
C VAL A 189 -7.03 11.45 -8.04
N ASP A 190 -8.22 11.10 -8.51
CA ASP A 190 -9.12 11.99 -9.27
C ASP A 190 -9.69 13.13 -8.40
N TYR A 191 -9.92 12.87 -7.10
CA TYR A 191 -10.39 13.90 -6.16
C TYR A 191 -9.26 14.62 -5.42
N GLY A 192 -7.99 14.34 -5.75
CA GLY A 192 -6.84 15.10 -5.23
C GLY A 192 -6.52 14.86 -3.75
N LEU A 193 -6.84 13.69 -3.19
CA LEU A 193 -6.42 13.32 -1.82
C LEU A 193 -4.93 12.98 -1.78
N THR A 194 -4.36 12.61 -2.92
CA THR A 194 -2.97 12.21 -3.08
C THR A 194 -2.32 12.97 -4.23
N SER A 195 -0.99 12.96 -4.27
CA SER A 195 -0.22 13.64 -5.29
C SER A 195 0.97 12.78 -5.72
N GLY A 196 1.44 12.95 -6.96
CA GLY A 196 2.57 12.20 -7.51
C GLY A 196 2.20 10.79 -8.01
N VAL A 197 0.92 10.44 -8.01
CA VAL A 197 0.41 9.20 -8.62
C VAL A 197 -0.60 9.56 -9.70
N ALA A 198 -0.46 8.93 -10.86
CA ALA A 198 -1.44 8.96 -11.94
C ALA A 198 -1.85 7.53 -12.31
N ILE A 199 -3.04 7.39 -12.89
CA ILE A 199 -3.52 6.10 -13.41
C ILE A 199 -3.59 6.21 -14.93
N GLN A 200 -2.90 5.30 -15.61
CA GLN A 200 -2.90 5.20 -17.06
C GLN A 200 -3.97 4.20 -17.50
N GLU A 201 -4.74 4.56 -18.52
CA GLU A 201 -5.62 3.60 -19.18
C GLU A 201 -4.81 2.69 -20.11
N PRO A 202 -4.95 1.36 -19.97
CA PRO A 202 -4.31 0.43 -20.88
C PRO A 202 -4.86 0.59 -22.30
N ARG A 203 -3.99 0.53 -23.31
CA ARG A 203 -4.39 0.59 -24.72
C ARG A 203 -4.41 -0.79 -25.36
N GLN A 204 -3.38 -1.59 -25.06
CA GLN A 204 -3.17 -2.92 -25.63
C GLN A 204 -3.21 -4.03 -24.58
N LEU A 205 -3.06 -3.70 -23.29
CA LEU A 205 -3.04 -4.70 -22.24
C LEU A 205 -4.36 -5.48 -22.20
N GLN A 206 -4.26 -6.81 -22.17
CA GLN A 206 -5.33 -7.73 -21.82
C GLN A 206 -4.80 -8.64 -20.71
N ALA A 207 -5.18 -8.32 -19.47
CA ALA A 207 -4.68 -8.99 -18.27
C ALA A 207 -5.83 -9.25 -17.29
N ARG A 208 -6.91 -9.84 -17.82
CA ARG A 208 -8.14 -10.08 -17.05
C ARG A 208 -7.93 -11.28 -16.12
N GLY A 209 -8.16 -11.04 -14.84
CA GLY A 209 -8.15 -12.02 -13.76
C GLY A 209 -7.06 -13.09 -13.84
N SER A 210 -5.80 -12.68 -13.71
CA SER A 210 -4.64 -13.55 -13.90
C SER A 210 -3.62 -13.36 -12.77
N ILE A 211 -2.75 -14.35 -12.59
CA ILE A 211 -1.67 -14.32 -11.61
C ILE A 211 -0.38 -13.91 -12.31
N PHE A 212 0.23 -12.85 -11.80
CA PHE A 212 1.46 -12.29 -12.33
C PHE A 212 2.56 -12.33 -11.29
N ASN A 213 3.79 -12.49 -11.77
CA ASN A 213 4.95 -12.37 -10.92
C ASN A 213 5.23 -10.90 -10.60
N ALA A 214 5.53 -10.61 -9.35
CA ALA A 214 5.90 -9.29 -8.87
C ALA A 214 7.16 -9.38 -8.01
N HIS A 215 7.88 -8.27 -7.88
CA HIS A 215 9.10 -8.16 -7.10
C HIS A 215 9.04 -6.90 -6.23
N PHE A 216 9.68 -6.94 -5.07
CA PHE A 216 9.70 -5.81 -4.15
C PHE A 216 10.70 -4.76 -4.62
N SER A 217 10.22 -3.54 -4.87
CA SER A 217 11.08 -2.39 -5.15
C SER A 217 11.72 -1.83 -3.89
N ASP A 218 11.03 -1.95 -2.76
CA ASP A 218 11.52 -1.48 -1.47
C ASP A 218 11.10 -2.43 -0.35
N ARG A 219 12.03 -3.32 0.02
CA ARG A 219 11.86 -4.30 1.11
C ARG A 219 12.01 -3.68 2.50
N ARG A 220 12.46 -2.43 2.60
CA ARG A 220 12.53 -1.69 3.87
C ARG A 220 11.16 -1.16 4.29
N SER A 221 10.18 -1.19 3.37
CA SER A 221 8.81 -0.80 3.69
C SER A 221 8.20 -1.78 4.69
N PRO A 222 7.51 -1.31 5.75
CA PRO A 222 6.79 -2.21 6.64
C PRO A 222 5.76 -3.09 5.94
N ILE A 223 5.22 -2.62 4.81
CA ILE A 223 4.30 -3.40 3.97
C ILE A 223 4.97 -4.67 3.42
N ALA A 224 6.29 -4.62 3.18
CA ALA A 224 7.09 -5.71 2.63
C ALA A 224 7.73 -6.63 3.70
N TYR A 225 7.50 -6.37 4.99
CA TYR A 225 8.10 -7.19 6.05
C TYR A 225 7.69 -8.67 5.96
N GLY A 226 8.67 -9.54 6.20
CA GLY A 226 8.52 -10.99 6.11
C GLY A 226 8.51 -11.55 4.68
N TYR A 227 8.50 -10.70 3.65
CA TYR A 227 8.55 -11.16 2.27
C TYR A 227 9.98 -11.38 1.76
N ASP A 228 10.10 -12.36 0.86
CA ASP A 228 11.28 -12.57 0.06
C ASP A 228 11.29 -11.65 -1.17
N GLU A 229 12.16 -11.92 -2.15
CA GLU A 229 12.35 -11.05 -3.32
C GLU A 229 11.13 -10.95 -4.25
N THR A 230 10.34 -12.02 -4.38
CA THR A 230 9.24 -12.11 -5.35
C THR A 230 7.93 -12.54 -4.71
N LEU A 231 6.82 -12.16 -5.33
CA LEU A 231 5.48 -12.46 -4.87
C LEU A 231 4.52 -12.64 -6.07
N PRO A 232 3.98 -13.86 -6.29
CA PRO A 232 2.85 -14.08 -7.19
C PRO A 232 1.60 -13.34 -6.72
N THR A 233 1.01 -12.53 -7.59
CA THR A 233 -0.14 -11.69 -7.23
C THR A 233 -1.24 -11.67 -8.27
N TYR A 234 -2.49 -11.60 -7.81
CA TYR A 234 -3.66 -11.51 -8.68
C TYR A 234 -3.84 -10.07 -9.18
N PHE A 235 -4.00 -9.89 -10.48
CA PHE A 235 -4.31 -8.60 -11.11
C PHE A 235 -5.43 -8.78 -12.14
N ASN A 236 -6.27 -7.75 -12.28
CA ASN A 236 -7.41 -7.78 -13.18
C ASN A 236 -7.53 -6.48 -13.97
N GLN A 237 -6.75 -6.37 -15.04
CA GLN A 237 -6.73 -5.30 -16.04
C GLN A 237 -6.26 -3.92 -15.59
N ALA A 238 -6.68 -3.45 -14.43
CA ALA A 238 -6.47 -2.08 -13.97
C ALA A 238 -6.42 -2.04 -12.43
N PRO A 239 -5.83 -0.99 -11.83
CA PRO A 239 -5.17 0.18 -12.44
C PRO A 239 -3.73 -0.08 -12.91
N LEU A 240 -3.27 0.73 -13.89
CA LEU A 240 -1.84 0.87 -14.20
C LEU A 240 -1.34 2.17 -13.59
N PHE A 241 -0.54 2.07 -12.53
CA PHE A 241 -0.03 3.26 -11.87
C PHE A 241 1.19 3.85 -12.57
N GLN A 242 1.28 5.18 -12.53
CA GLN A 242 2.48 5.93 -12.83
C GLN A 242 2.85 6.78 -11.62
N VAL A 243 4.11 6.78 -11.23
CA VAL A 243 4.61 7.59 -10.11
C VAL A 243 5.53 8.68 -10.65
N SER A 244 5.29 9.91 -10.26
CA SER A 244 6.09 11.08 -10.62
C SER A 244 6.49 11.89 -9.39
N ALA A 245 7.70 12.45 -9.42
CA ALA A 245 8.14 13.43 -8.42
C ALA A 245 7.59 14.85 -8.70
N GLN A 246 6.95 15.05 -9.85
CA GLN A 246 6.33 16.31 -10.28
C GLN A 246 4.81 16.17 -10.31
N THR A 247 4.10 17.09 -9.66
CA THR A 247 2.65 17.17 -9.56
C THR A 247 2.09 18.24 -10.51
N GLY A 248 0.95 17.97 -11.15
CA GLY A 248 0.19 18.98 -11.89
C GLY A 248 0.74 19.37 -13.28
N ALA A 249 1.91 18.88 -13.69
CA ALA A 249 2.27 18.89 -15.11
C ALA A 249 1.50 17.75 -15.79
N GLY A 250 0.38 18.08 -16.43
CA GLY A 250 -0.35 17.14 -17.30
C GLY A 250 0.65 16.40 -18.20
N GLY A 251 0.43 15.10 -18.43
CA GLY A 251 1.34 14.15 -19.07
C GLY A 251 1.90 14.56 -20.44
N GLY A 252 2.76 15.57 -20.44
CA GLY A 252 3.71 15.90 -21.49
C GLY A 252 5.01 15.26 -21.07
N GLY A 253 5.40 14.21 -21.80
CA GLY A 253 6.55 13.38 -21.51
C GLY A 253 7.80 14.20 -21.18
N GLY A 254 8.20 14.14 -19.91
CA GLY A 254 9.59 14.27 -19.47
C GLY A 254 10.25 12.90 -19.29
N GLY A 255 9.71 11.85 -19.94
CA GLY A 255 10.39 10.58 -20.06
C GLY A 255 11.53 10.74 -21.06
N GLU A 256 12.77 10.56 -20.59
CA GLU A 256 13.92 10.32 -21.45
C GLU A 256 13.58 9.24 -22.49
N GLY A 257 13.64 9.61 -23.78
CA GLY A 257 14.05 8.69 -24.83
C GLY A 257 13.04 7.66 -25.36
N GLY A 258 11.73 7.94 -25.33
CA GLY A 258 10.82 7.24 -26.27
C GLY A 258 11.08 7.78 -27.69
N PRO A 259 11.34 6.94 -28.71
CA PRO A 259 11.56 7.44 -30.07
C PRO A 259 10.31 8.20 -30.49
N ALA A 260 10.48 9.50 -30.75
CA ALA A 260 9.46 10.27 -31.42
C ALA A 260 9.08 9.50 -32.68
N THR A 261 7.82 9.10 -32.80
CA THR A 261 7.29 8.56 -34.05
C THR A 261 7.54 9.62 -35.11
N ALA A 262 8.52 9.33 -35.97
CA ALA A 262 9.02 10.21 -36.99
C ALA A 262 7.93 10.49 -38.03
N GLY A 263 7.14 11.53 -37.80
CA GLY A 263 6.33 12.14 -38.85
C GLY A 263 7.28 12.70 -39.92
N GLN A 264 6.93 12.50 -41.19
CA GLN A 264 7.64 13.07 -42.33
C GLN A 264 7.91 14.56 -42.11
N ARG A 265 9.13 15.00 -42.44
CA ARG A 265 9.55 16.41 -42.36
C ARG A 265 8.55 17.29 -43.12
N PRO A 266 8.07 18.40 -42.55
CA PRO A 266 7.16 19.32 -43.23
C PRO A 266 7.69 19.84 -44.58
N SER A 267 9.00 19.87 -44.77
CA SER A 267 9.67 20.31 -46.00
C SER A 267 9.73 19.26 -47.12
N GLY A 268 9.43 17.99 -46.83
CA GLY A 268 9.50 16.89 -47.81
C GLY A 268 10.92 16.58 -48.35
N ARG A 269 11.98 17.20 -47.82
CA ARG A 269 13.39 16.94 -48.20
C ARG A 269 14.22 16.54 -46.97
N GLY A 270 15.15 15.61 -47.18
CA GLY A 270 16.04 15.06 -46.15
C GLY A 270 15.49 13.80 -45.47
N SER A 271 16.39 12.99 -44.94
CA SER A 271 16.04 11.83 -44.11
C SER A 271 15.59 12.25 -42.72
N VAL A 272 14.88 11.39 -41.99
CA VAL A 272 14.48 11.64 -40.59
C VAL A 272 15.69 11.98 -39.71
N THR A 273 16.84 11.43 -40.06
CA THR A 273 18.11 11.55 -39.34
C THR A 273 18.98 12.72 -39.78
N ASP A 274 18.61 13.48 -40.82
CA ASP A 274 19.43 14.61 -41.24
C ASP A 274 19.40 15.72 -40.17
N PRO A 275 20.54 16.33 -39.82
CA PRO A 275 20.50 17.46 -38.90
C PRO A 275 19.95 18.71 -39.61
N ASP A 276 18.98 19.40 -39.01
CA ASP A 276 18.54 20.71 -39.47
C ASP A 276 19.57 21.77 -39.02
N ILE A 277 20.61 21.96 -39.84
CA ILE A 277 21.71 22.88 -39.55
C ILE A 277 21.43 24.23 -40.20
N ILE A 278 21.29 25.28 -39.38
CA ILE A 278 21.35 26.67 -39.86
C ILE A 278 22.78 26.92 -40.35
N GLN A 279 22.95 27.15 -41.65
CA GLN A 279 24.27 27.39 -42.22
C GLN A 279 24.88 28.71 -41.68
N ALA A 280 26.20 28.70 -41.48
CA ALA A 280 27.05 29.83 -41.05
C ALA A 280 27.05 30.25 -39.56
N MET A 281 26.53 29.42 -38.64
CA MET A 281 26.73 29.62 -37.19
C MET A 281 27.56 28.47 -36.60
N PRO A 282 28.65 28.73 -35.85
CA PRO A 282 29.39 27.68 -35.16
C PRO A 282 28.48 26.97 -34.13
N GLN A 283 28.34 25.65 -34.23
CA GLN A 283 27.55 24.90 -33.26
C GLN A 283 28.31 24.78 -31.93
N ALA A 284 27.62 25.11 -30.84
CA ALA A 284 28.06 24.66 -29.52
C ALA A 284 28.05 23.12 -29.51
N SER A 285 29.11 22.51 -28.99
CA SER A 285 29.15 21.05 -28.82
C SER A 285 27.91 20.61 -28.04
N PRO A 286 27.28 19.47 -28.40
CA PRO A 286 26.18 18.92 -27.63
C PRO A 286 26.60 18.85 -26.16
N ALA A 287 25.76 19.38 -25.27
CA ALA A 287 25.99 19.20 -23.85
C ALA A 287 26.17 17.69 -23.59
N PRO A 288 27.17 17.27 -22.80
CA PRO A 288 27.38 15.86 -22.53
C PRO A 288 26.06 15.25 -22.05
N ALA A 289 25.66 14.14 -22.69
CA ALA A 289 24.45 13.43 -22.32
C ALA A 289 24.51 13.15 -20.81
N ARG A 290 23.56 13.73 -20.08
CA ARG A 290 23.49 13.54 -18.63
C ARG A 290 23.24 12.06 -18.38
N ALA A 291 23.99 11.47 -17.46
CA ALA A 291 23.78 10.08 -17.09
C ALA A 291 22.30 9.87 -16.70
N PRO A 292 21.66 8.76 -17.11
CA PRO A 292 20.27 8.49 -16.77
C PRO A 292 20.08 8.56 -15.25
N ALA A 293 18.98 9.18 -14.81
CA ALA A 293 18.71 9.41 -13.40
C ALA A 293 18.74 8.08 -12.64
N ARG A 294 19.42 8.03 -11.50
CA ARG A 294 19.25 6.93 -10.57
C ARG A 294 17.83 7.00 -9.99
N PRO A 295 17.17 5.86 -9.69
CA PRO A 295 15.86 5.87 -9.07
C PRO A 295 15.84 6.75 -7.81
N GLY A 296 15.03 7.82 -7.82
CA GLY A 296 14.89 8.76 -6.70
C GLY A 296 15.80 10.00 -6.74
N GLU A 297 16.68 10.14 -7.73
CA GLU A 297 17.56 11.31 -7.88
C GLU A 297 16.88 12.43 -8.68
N ASP A 298 16.71 13.61 -8.08
CA ASP A 298 16.15 14.77 -8.76
C ASP A 298 17.14 15.34 -9.77
N GLN A 299 16.86 15.21 -11.07
CA GLN A 299 17.64 15.85 -12.12
C GLN A 299 17.32 17.34 -12.31
N ILE A 300 16.73 17.99 -11.32
CA ILE A 300 16.20 19.35 -11.43
C ILE A 300 17.33 20.35 -11.19
N THR A 301 17.51 21.33 -12.08
CA THR A 301 18.48 22.41 -11.83
C THR A 301 18.04 23.26 -10.64
N GLU A 302 18.98 23.95 -9.98
CA GLU A 302 18.67 24.89 -8.88
C GLU A 302 17.62 25.94 -9.32
N GLU A 303 17.72 26.42 -10.56
CA GLU A 303 16.80 27.39 -11.13
C GLU A 303 15.40 26.82 -11.36
N GLN A 304 15.30 25.60 -11.90
CA GLN A 304 14.01 24.90 -12.04
C GLN A 304 13.38 24.61 -10.68
N ARG A 305 14.17 24.26 -9.66
CA ARG A 305 13.66 24.03 -8.30
C ARG A 305 13.10 25.32 -7.68
N ARG A 306 13.68 26.48 -8.00
CA ARG A 306 13.16 27.78 -7.57
C ARG A 306 11.90 28.19 -8.33
N ALA A 307 11.87 28.00 -9.65
CA ALA A 307 10.76 28.40 -10.50
C ALA A 307 9.53 27.47 -10.37
N LEU A 308 9.75 26.17 -10.22
CA LEU A 308 8.71 25.13 -10.22
C LEU A 308 8.62 24.38 -8.89
N GLY A 309 9.22 24.90 -7.82
CA GLY A 309 9.28 24.21 -6.53
C GLY A 309 7.92 23.79 -5.96
N ALA A 310 6.84 24.54 -6.25
CA ALA A 310 5.49 24.20 -5.83
C ALA A 310 4.93 22.94 -6.53
N PHE A 311 5.44 22.60 -7.71
CA PHE A 311 5.05 21.43 -8.50
C PHE A 311 5.95 20.21 -8.26
N PHE A 312 7.00 20.34 -7.45
CA PHE A 312 7.84 19.20 -7.08
C PHE A 312 7.46 18.69 -5.70
N THR A 313 7.10 17.40 -5.64
CA THR A 313 6.79 16.75 -4.38
C THR A 313 8.08 16.58 -3.57
N PRO A 314 8.15 17.13 -2.34
CA PRO A 314 9.30 16.96 -1.46
C PRO A 314 9.59 15.46 -1.24
N PRO A 315 10.87 15.04 -1.11
CA PRO A 315 11.25 13.63 -1.02
C PRO A 315 10.43 12.80 -0.03
N ALA A 316 10.13 13.36 1.14
CA ALA A 316 9.37 12.65 2.16
C ALA A 316 7.86 12.49 1.86
N LEU A 317 7.28 13.32 0.99
CA LEU A 317 5.90 13.22 0.56
C LEU A 317 5.76 12.44 -0.75
N ARG A 318 6.86 11.94 -1.30
CA ARG A 318 6.81 11.17 -2.55
C ARG A 318 6.11 9.83 -2.34
N PRO A 319 5.37 9.36 -3.35
CA PRO A 319 4.88 7.99 -3.36
C PRO A 319 6.04 7.00 -3.28
N ARG A 320 5.94 6.03 -2.36
CA ARG A 320 6.86 4.92 -2.20
C ARG A 320 6.31 3.72 -2.95
N VAL A 321 7.02 3.24 -3.97
CA VAL A 321 6.64 2.01 -4.67
C VAL A 321 7.18 0.82 -3.88
N VAL A 322 6.29 0.00 -3.35
CA VAL A 322 6.67 -1.17 -2.52
C VAL A 322 6.85 -2.40 -3.39
N LEU A 323 5.91 -2.65 -4.30
CA LEU A 323 5.86 -3.82 -5.16
C LEU A 323 5.69 -3.39 -6.62
N ARG A 324 6.38 -4.06 -7.55
CA ARG A 324 6.23 -3.89 -8.99
C ARG A 324 5.98 -5.22 -9.68
N PHE A 325 5.21 -5.20 -10.76
CA PHE A 325 5.14 -6.33 -11.67
C PHE A 325 6.53 -6.63 -12.27
N ALA A 326 6.78 -7.90 -12.59
CA ALA A 326 8.08 -8.33 -13.11
C ALA A 326 8.52 -7.49 -14.33
N PRO A 327 9.81 -7.14 -14.44
CA PRO A 327 10.29 -6.26 -15.50
C PRO A 327 10.38 -6.96 -16.87
N ASN A 328 10.46 -8.30 -16.87
CA ASN A 328 10.55 -9.09 -18.08
C ASN A 328 9.18 -9.73 -18.39
N GLU A 329 8.61 -9.38 -19.55
CA GLU A 329 7.32 -9.89 -20.01
C GLU A 329 7.29 -11.43 -20.08
N LYS A 330 8.40 -12.08 -20.42
CA LYS A 330 8.49 -13.56 -20.50
C LYS A 330 8.24 -14.26 -19.16
N ASN A 331 8.56 -13.58 -18.05
CA ASN A 331 8.42 -14.11 -16.70
C ASN A 331 7.29 -13.43 -15.92
N LEU A 332 6.47 -12.62 -16.61
CA LEU A 332 5.43 -11.82 -16.00
C LEU A 332 4.18 -12.65 -15.69
N LEU A 333 3.69 -13.44 -16.65
CA LEU A 333 2.52 -14.28 -16.46
C LEU A 333 2.91 -15.58 -15.75
N ILE A 334 2.26 -15.89 -14.63
CA ILE A 334 2.35 -17.19 -13.96
C ILE A 334 1.17 -18.07 -14.40
N SER A 335 -0.04 -17.52 -14.40
CA SER A 335 -1.25 -18.26 -14.78
C SER A 335 -2.35 -17.31 -15.26
N GLY A 336 -3.09 -17.71 -16.30
CA GLY A 336 -4.20 -16.96 -16.87
C GLY A 336 -3.91 -16.42 -18.27
N MET A 337 -4.29 -15.18 -18.53
CA MET A 337 -4.22 -14.50 -19.82
C MET A 337 -3.34 -13.25 -19.75
N LEU A 338 -2.45 -13.12 -20.73
CA LEU A 338 -1.68 -11.90 -20.97
C LEU A 338 -1.56 -11.62 -22.47
N ALA A 339 -2.00 -10.45 -22.90
CA ALA A 339 -1.60 -9.82 -24.15
C ALA A 339 -1.23 -8.36 -23.89
N GLY A 340 -0.30 -7.80 -24.68
CA GLY A 340 0.17 -6.43 -24.47
C GLY A 340 0.89 -6.22 -23.13
N GLY A 341 1.66 -7.22 -22.66
CA GLY A 341 2.27 -7.22 -21.33
C GLY A 341 3.31 -6.14 -21.11
N ALA A 342 3.85 -5.56 -22.18
CA ALA A 342 4.73 -4.39 -22.13
C ALA A 342 4.14 -3.17 -21.38
N GLU A 343 2.82 -3.02 -21.30
CA GLU A 343 2.18 -1.96 -20.50
C GLU A 343 2.17 -2.27 -18.99
N LEU A 344 2.30 -3.55 -18.61
CA LEU A 344 2.27 -4.02 -17.23
C LEU A 344 3.68 -4.26 -16.67
N THR A 345 4.68 -4.53 -17.51
CA THR A 345 6.06 -4.77 -17.07
C THR A 345 6.60 -3.59 -16.26
N ASN A 346 7.21 -3.89 -15.12
CA ASN A 346 7.77 -2.89 -14.20
C ASN A 346 6.77 -1.85 -13.66
N ALA A 347 5.47 -1.99 -13.94
CA ALA A 347 4.46 -1.11 -13.41
C ALA A 347 4.33 -1.31 -11.89
N PRO A 348 4.10 -0.24 -11.09
CA PRO A 348 3.83 -0.37 -9.67
C PRO A 348 2.57 -1.21 -9.42
N ALA A 349 2.69 -2.20 -8.54
CA ALA A 349 1.59 -3.02 -8.06
C ALA A 349 1.06 -2.54 -6.70
N VAL A 350 1.94 -2.05 -5.82
CA VAL A 350 1.57 -1.48 -4.51
C VAL A 350 2.33 -0.18 -4.29
N ILE A 351 1.59 0.89 -3.97
CA ILE A 351 2.14 2.23 -3.71
C ILE A 351 1.64 2.71 -2.34
N ASP A 352 2.55 3.29 -1.56
CA ASP A 352 2.25 4.01 -0.32
C ASP A 352 2.50 5.51 -0.49
N VAL A 353 1.43 6.31 -0.41
CA VAL A 353 1.46 7.78 -0.55
C VAL A 353 1.21 8.45 0.80
N PRO A 354 2.19 9.19 1.35
CA PRO A 354 1.97 10.00 2.55
C PRO A 354 1.01 11.16 2.25
N THR A 355 -0.02 11.29 3.06
CA THR A 355 -1.02 12.36 2.96
C THR A 355 -1.30 12.93 4.35
N GLY A 356 -0.87 14.17 4.59
CA GLY A 356 -0.99 14.80 5.91
C GLY A 356 -0.15 14.06 6.96
N ARG A 357 -0.80 13.51 8.01
CA ARG A 357 -0.16 12.66 9.04
C ARG A 357 -0.36 11.17 8.83
N GLY A 358 -1.14 10.79 7.81
CA GLY A 358 -1.49 9.40 7.51
C GLY A 358 -1.07 9.03 6.10
N HIS A 359 -1.67 7.96 5.61
CA HIS A 359 -1.24 7.32 4.37
C HIS A 359 -2.43 6.87 3.53
N VAL A 360 -2.26 6.95 2.21
CA VAL A 360 -3.10 6.24 1.25
C VAL A 360 -2.27 5.15 0.60
N VAL A 361 -2.67 3.90 0.83
CA VAL A 361 -2.01 2.75 0.20
C VAL A 361 -2.89 2.23 -0.92
N MET A 362 -2.34 2.20 -2.13
CA MET A 362 -3.04 1.82 -3.34
C MET A 362 -2.53 0.48 -3.84
N PHE A 363 -3.45 -0.46 -4.04
CA PHE A 363 -3.19 -1.79 -4.57
C PHE A 363 -3.73 -1.90 -5.98
N ALA A 364 -2.86 -2.14 -6.96
CA ALA A 364 -3.28 -2.56 -8.29
C ALA A 364 -3.62 -4.04 -8.30
N ASN A 365 -2.84 -4.84 -7.57
CA ASN A 365 -3.16 -6.23 -7.32
C ASN A 365 -4.38 -6.36 -6.38
N HIS A 366 -5.11 -7.47 -6.44
CA HIS A 366 -6.20 -7.72 -5.50
C HIS A 366 -5.74 -8.76 -4.46
N PRO A 367 -5.34 -8.35 -3.25
CA PRO A 367 -4.72 -9.26 -2.30
C PRO A 367 -5.67 -10.37 -1.84
N MET A 368 -6.96 -10.08 -1.63
CA MET A 368 -7.93 -11.03 -1.08
C MET A 368 -8.96 -11.50 -2.11
N TRP A 369 -8.63 -11.47 -3.40
CA TRP A 369 -9.59 -11.87 -4.43
C TRP A 369 -9.90 -13.35 -4.37
N ARG A 370 -11.13 -13.74 -4.00
CA ARG A 370 -11.59 -15.13 -4.03
C ARG A 370 -10.63 -16.13 -3.36
N HIS A 371 -9.99 -15.71 -2.27
CA HIS A 371 -8.99 -16.52 -1.55
C HIS A 371 -7.70 -16.84 -2.35
N GLN A 372 -7.44 -16.13 -3.46
CA GLN A 372 -6.33 -16.36 -4.39
C GLN A 372 -5.61 -15.01 -4.66
N THR A 373 -4.45 -14.71 -4.08
CA THR A 373 -3.38 -15.57 -3.56
C THR A 373 -3.13 -15.31 -2.06
N GLN A 374 -3.18 -16.34 -1.21
CA GLN A 374 -3.00 -16.21 0.24
C GLN A 374 -1.68 -15.49 0.62
N GLY A 375 -0.61 -15.73 -0.14
CA GLY A 375 0.67 -15.06 0.05
C GLY A 375 0.58 -13.54 -0.01
N SER A 376 -0.40 -12.96 -0.72
CA SER A 376 -0.56 -11.51 -0.83
C SER A 376 -1.39 -10.87 0.30
N PHE A 377 -2.04 -11.66 1.16
CA PHE A 377 -2.86 -11.14 2.26
C PHE A 377 -2.04 -10.30 3.24
N PHE A 378 -0.79 -10.72 3.47
CA PHE A 378 0.07 -10.08 4.44
C PHE A 378 0.55 -8.69 4.00
N LEU A 379 0.46 -8.33 2.71
CA LEU A 379 0.65 -6.94 2.28
C LEU A 379 -0.39 -6.01 2.94
N LEU A 380 -1.65 -6.45 2.96
CA LEU A 380 -2.76 -5.69 3.55
C LEU A 380 -2.65 -5.67 5.08
N PHE A 381 -2.35 -6.82 5.70
CA PHE A 381 -2.20 -6.89 7.15
C PHE A 381 -0.95 -6.15 7.65
N ASN A 382 0.17 -6.20 6.93
CA ASN A 382 1.35 -5.40 7.25
C ASN A 382 1.03 -3.90 7.17
N ALA A 383 0.34 -3.46 6.12
CA ALA A 383 -0.09 -2.07 6.03
C ALA A 383 -0.97 -1.69 7.24
N ALA A 384 -1.95 -2.52 7.59
CA ALA A 384 -2.84 -2.27 8.71
C ALA A 384 -2.14 -2.30 10.09
N LEU A 385 -1.24 -3.24 10.33
CA LEU A 385 -0.50 -3.38 11.60
C LEU A 385 0.52 -2.25 11.81
N ASN A 386 1.07 -1.73 10.72
CA ASN A 386 2.09 -0.67 10.72
C ASN A 386 1.51 0.69 10.33
N PHE A 387 0.20 0.89 10.44
CA PHE A 387 -0.51 2.06 9.90
C PHE A 387 0.04 3.43 10.38
N ASP A 388 0.64 3.47 11.57
CA ASP A 388 1.22 4.67 12.19
C ASP A 388 2.75 4.76 12.02
N SER A 389 3.34 3.82 11.28
CA SER A 389 4.78 3.63 11.14
C SER A 389 5.22 3.32 9.70
N LEU A 390 4.39 3.60 8.69
CA LEU A 390 4.71 3.37 7.26
C LEU A 390 5.83 4.28 6.72
N ASP A 391 6.12 5.37 7.43
CA ASP A 391 7.21 6.30 7.13
C ASP A 391 8.60 5.79 7.53
N THR A 392 8.73 4.61 8.14
CA THR A 392 10.04 4.07 8.53
C THR A 392 10.97 4.02 7.33
N GLU A 393 12.17 4.56 7.55
CA GLU A 393 13.30 4.54 6.62
C GLU A 393 13.08 5.30 5.30
N ARG A 394 12.07 6.18 5.25
CA ARG A 394 11.99 7.21 4.21
C ARG A 394 13.07 8.28 4.44
N ALA A 395 13.54 8.87 3.34
CA ALA A 395 14.45 10.03 3.40
C ALA A 395 13.84 11.11 4.30
N GLU A 396 14.55 11.47 5.36
CA GLU A 396 14.06 12.21 6.52
C GLU A 396 13.42 13.57 6.12
N GLN A 397 12.21 13.87 6.60
CA GLN A 397 11.80 15.27 6.72
C GLN A 397 12.65 15.91 7.81
N PRO A 398 13.17 17.14 7.63
CA PRO A 398 13.50 17.94 8.79
C PRO A 398 12.19 18.17 9.55
N ARG A 399 11.97 17.38 10.62
CA ARG A 399 10.87 17.59 11.57
C ARG A 399 10.86 19.07 11.90
N ARG A 400 9.78 19.78 11.57
CA ARG A 400 9.56 21.16 12.03
C ARG A 400 9.65 21.09 13.55
N ARG A 401 10.81 21.47 14.10
CA ARG A 401 10.96 21.72 15.53
C ARG A 401 9.96 22.83 15.82
N THR A 402 8.81 22.48 16.40
CA THR A 402 8.09 23.43 17.23
C THR A 402 9.11 23.91 18.25
N GLY A 403 9.57 25.15 18.06
CA GLY A 403 10.58 25.76 18.91
C GLY A 403 10.15 25.62 20.37
N PRO A 404 11.09 25.40 21.30
CA PRO A 404 10.74 25.28 22.70
C PRO A 404 10.07 26.59 23.14
N ALA A 405 8.83 26.46 23.65
CA ALA A 405 8.21 27.52 24.42
C ALA A 405 9.19 27.98 25.49
N MET A 406 9.42 29.29 25.55
CA MET A 406 10.35 29.96 26.44
C MET A 406 10.00 29.61 27.90
N LYS A 407 10.63 28.58 28.48
CA LYS A 407 10.50 28.25 29.90
C LYS A 407 11.44 29.17 30.67
N LYS A 408 10.85 30.04 31.50
CA LYS A 408 11.56 30.83 32.51
C LYS A 408 12.42 29.89 33.37
N LYS A 409 13.70 30.23 33.51
CA LYS A 409 14.62 29.57 34.44
C LYS A 409 14.15 29.81 35.88
N THR A 410 13.85 28.72 36.57
CA THR A 410 14.01 28.64 38.02
C THR A 410 14.86 27.42 38.31
N SER A 411 16.02 27.70 38.90
CA SER A 411 17.02 26.76 39.39
C SER A 411 16.48 25.93 40.56
N SER A 412 16.75 24.63 40.59
CA SER A 412 17.40 23.93 41.72
C SER A 412 17.31 22.41 41.61
N ASN A 413 18.43 21.77 41.96
CA ASN A 413 18.59 20.43 42.56
C ASN A 413 18.77 19.19 41.67
N CYS A 414 20.07 18.88 41.55
CA CYS A 414 20.74 17.58 41.70
C CYS A 414 19.98 16.51 42.51
N GLU A 415 19.92 15.28 41.98
CA GLU A 415 20.05 13.97 42.68
C GLU A 415 19.90 12.85 41.63
N MET A 416 20.96 12.11 41.28
CA MET A 416 21.57 10.93 41.90
C MET A 416 21.08 9.61 41.26
N LYS A 417 21.97 9.00 40.48
CA LYS A 417 21.84 7.67 39.86
C LYS A 417 21.81 6.59 40.94
N VAL A 418 20.93 5.60 40.79
CA VAL A 418 21.09 4.28 41.43
C VAL A 418 20.84 3.20 40.38
N HIS A 419 21.88 2.40 40.13
CA HIS A 419 21.83 1.17 39.35
C HIS A 419 21.27 0.04 40.22
N PHE A 420 20.35 -0.76 39.69
CA PHE A 420 20.19 -2.15 40.11
C PHE A 420 20.00 -3.06 38.90
N SER A 421 20.79 -4.13 38.92
CA SER A 421 20.89 -5.23 37.96
C SER A 421 19.84 -6.30 38.32
N THR A 422 19.12 -6.83 37.32
CA THR A 422 18.71 -8.26 37.29
C THR A 422 18.24 -8.66 35.88
N GLY A 423 18.63 -9.88 35.49
CA GLY A 423 18.57 -10.43 34.13
C GLY A 423 17.17 -10.58 33.54
N HIS A 424 17.10 -10.51 32.22
CA HIS A 424 15.87 -10.56 31.43
C HIS A 424 15.85 -11.83 30.57
N PHE A 425 14.68 -12.29 30.14
CA PHE A 425 14.49 -13.28 29.07
C PHE A 425 13.32 -12.78 28.16
N ALA A 426 13.39 -12.94 26.83
CA ALA A 426 12.45 -12.36 25.85
C ALA A 426 12.17 -13.29 24.65
N CYS A 427 10.91 -13.59 24.28
CA CYS A 427 10.55 -14.53 23.20
C CYS A 427 10.34 -13.87 21.80
N PHE A 428 10.83 -14.48 20.70
CA PHE A 428 10.70 -14.00 19.29
C PHE A 428 9.86 -14.87 18.36
N PHE A 429 8.99 -14.28 17.53
CA PHE A 429 8.11 -15.00 16.59
C PHE A 429 8.61 -15.02 15.12
N GLU A 430 8.53 -16.18 14.44
CA GLU A 430 8.77 -16.33 12.98
C GLU A 430 7.58 -17.03 12.28
N LYS A 431 7.22 -16.57 11.07
CA LYS A 431 6.36 -17.24 10.09
C LYS A 431 7.23 -17.72 8.92
N PHE A 432 7.06 -18.96 8.49
CA PHE A 432 7.88 -19.61 7.46
C PHE A 432 7.64 -19.09 6.03
N PRO A 433 8.64 -19.23 5.13
CA PRO A 433 8.49 -19.11 3.68
C PRO A 433 7.73 -20.31 3.10
N ILE A 434 6.82 -20.02 2.16
CA ILE A 434 6.09 -21.02 1.37
C ILE A 434 6.97 -21.36 0.16
N ASN A 435 7.64 -22.51 0.19
CA ASN A 435 8.03 -23.29 -0.99
C ASN A 435 8.79 -24.55 -0.57
N THR A 436 8.10 -25.70 -0.46
CA THR A 436 8.59 -27.03 -0.89
C THR A 436 7.38 -27.99 -0.95
N ILE A 437 6.82 -28.23 -2.14
CA ILE A 437 6.08 -29.47 -2.41
C ILE A 437 6.62 -30.01 -3.73
N HIS A 438 7.59 -30.92 -3.62
CA HIS A 438 7.90 -31.88 -4.67
C HIS A 438 7.27 -33.23 -4.25
N GLU A 439 6.33 -33.68 -5.08
CA GLU A 439 6.23 -35.05 -5.58
C GLU A 439 5.95 -36.20 -4.59
N ILE A 440 4.67 -36.56 -4.43
CA ILE A 440 4.24 -37.96 -4.22
C ILE A 440 2.88 -38.16 -4.90
N THR A 441 2.86 -38.70 -6.12
CA THR A 441 1.76 -39.56 -6.62
C THR A 441 2.24 -40.38 -7.83
N GLN A 442 2.69 -41.60 -7.56
CA GLN A 442 2.51 -42.73 -8.49
C GLN A 442 2.40 -43.98 -7.61
N SER A 443 1.16 -44.35 -7.27
CA SER A 443 0.86 -45.64 -6.65
C SER A 443 0.37 -46.58 -7.74
N ASP A 444 1.19 -47.59 -8.01
CA ASP A 444 0.87 -48.74 -8.84
C ASP A 444 -0.36 -49.48 -8.30
N THR A 445 -1.31 -49.69 -9.20
CA THR A 445 -2.34 -50.72 -9.11
C THR A 445 -1.70 -52.12 -9.12
N LYS A 446 -1.94 -52.93 -8.08
CA LYS A 446 -2.08 -54.39 -8.17
C LYS A 446 -2.63 -55.02 -6.87
N SER A 447 -3.88 -55.47 -6.95
CA SER A 447 -4.41 -56.76 -6.48
C SER A 447 -3.77 -57.41 -5.23
N CYS A 448 -4.49 -57.37 -4.10
CA CYS A 448 -5.24 -58.50 -3.52
C CYS A 448 -5.98 -58.05 -2.27
#